data_AF-A0A5B6Z7J5-F1
#
_entry.id   AF-A0A5B6Z7J5-F1
#
_cell.length_a   1.000
_cell.length_b   1.000
_cell.length_c   1.000
_cell.angle_alpha   90.00
_cell.angle_beta   90.00
_cell.angle_gamma   90.00
#
_symmetry.space_group_name_H-M   'P 1'
#
loop_
_entity.id
_entity.type
_entity.pdbx_description
1 polymer ?
#
loop_
_entity_poly.entity_id
_entity_poly.type
_entity_poly.pdbx_seq_one_letter_code
_entity_poly.pdbx_strand_id
1 'polypeptide(L)'
;MDPITLNTLEKLVIKVVPMENLNGRKLVEAGDLCERRNGRGVDLNRNWSVDWGKKEKDYDPYEENPGTAPFSEPETQIMRKLSISFEPHVWVNVHSGMEALFMPYDHKNTTPDGLPSHRMRLMLEKLNHLHCEDRCLVGSGGGSVGYLAHGTATDYM
;
A
#
# COMPACT_ATOMS: atom_id res chain seq x y z
N MET A 1 -16.54 -25.65 -3.07
CA MET A 1 -16.38 -24.29 -3.62
C MET A 1 -17.71 -23.89 -4.22
N ASP A 2 -18.21 -22.72 -3.87
CA ASP A 2 -19.47 -22.17 -4.38
C ASP A 2 -19.38 -21.97 -5.91
N PRO A 3 -20.36 -22.43 -6.71
CA PRO A 3 -20.38 -22.28 -8.17
C PRO A 3 -20.19 -20.84 -8.68
N ILE A 4 -20.62 -19.84 -7.90
CA ILE A 4 -20.43 -18.41 -8.23
C ILE A 4 -18.94 -18.03 -8.16
N THR A 5 -18.20 -18.65 -7.23
CA THR A 5 -16.76 -18.41 -7.06
C THR A 5 -15.95 -18.96 -8.25
N LEU A 6 -16.30 -20.16 -8.76
CA LEU A 6 -15.61 -20.74 -9.92
C LEU A 6 -15.80 -19.89 -11.19
N ASN A 7 -17.02 -19.43 -11.45
CA ASN A 7 -17.35 -18.67 -12.66
C ASN A 7 -16.71 -17.26 -12.66
N THR A 8 -16.39 -16.74 -11.47
CA THR A 8 -15.71 -15.44 -11.33
C THR A 8 -14.23 -15.54 -11.69
N LEU A 9 -13.56 -16.65 -11.32
CA LEU A 9 -12.14 -16.85 -11.58
C LEU A 9 -11.82 -17.09 -13.06
N GLU A 10 -12.79 -17.53 -13.86
CA GLU A 10 -12.61 -17.64 -15.33
C GLU A 10 -12.35 -16.30 -16.02
N LYS A 11 -12.76 -15.18 -15.40
CA LYS A 11 -12.62 -13.82 -15.92
C LYS A 11 -11.61 -12.98 -15.13
N LEU A 12 -10.95 -13.57 -14.15
CA LEU A 12 -10.09 -12.87 -13.21
C LEU A 12 -8.73 -13.55 -13.12
N VAL A 13 -7.68 -12.80 -13.42
CA VAL A 13 -6.30 -13.19 -13.09
C VAL A 13 -5.91 -12.44 -11.82
N ILE A 14 -5.49 -13.18 -10.79
CA ILE A 14 -4.96 -12.61 -9.55
C ILE A 14 -3.47 -12.94 -9.49
N LYS A 15 -2.62 -11.92 -9.36
CA LYS A 15 -1.21 -12.08 -9.03
C LYS A 15 -1.00 -11.70 -7.57
N VAL A 16 -0.48 -12.65 -6.80
CA VAL A 16 -0.20 -12.47 -5.37
C VAL A 16 1.32 -12.47 -5.18
N VAL A 17 1.84 -11.41 -4.56
CA VAL A 17 3.21 -11.38 -4.04
C VAL A 17 3.12 -11.58 -2.53
N PRO A 18 3.40 -12.79 -2.01
CA PRO A 18 3.14 -13.11 -0.61
C PRO A 18 4.12 -12.40 0.35
N MET A 19 5.28 -12.00 -0.15
CA MET A 19 6.32 -11.32 0.63
C MET A 19 7.10 -10.37 -0.28
N GLU A 20 6.79 -9.08 -0.20
CA GLU A 20 7.54 -8.03 -0.91
C GLU A 20 8.92 -7.82 -0.27
N ASN A 21 8.96 -7.77 1.07
CA ASN A 21 10.17 -7.45 1.83
C ASN A 21 10.86 -8.71 2.39
N LEU A 22 11.42 -9.54 1.50
CA LEU A 22 12.06 -10.80 1.91
C LEU A 22 13.24 -10.57 2.87
N ASN A 23 14.06 -9.54 2.63
CA ASN A 23 15.26 -9.32 3.45
C ASN A 23 14.95 -8.66 4.79
N GLY A 24 13.98 -7.73 4.87
CA GLY A 24 13.48 -7.24 6.15
C GLY A 24 12.83 -8.35 6.96
N ARG A 25 12.07 -9.24 6.31
CA ARG A 25 11.48 -10.41 6.98
C ARG A 25 12.52 -11.32 7.64
N LYS A 26 13.69 -11.52 7.02
CA LYS A 26 14.79 -12.28 7.63
C LYS A 26 15.33 -11.63 8.91
N LEU A 27 15.36 -10.29 8.99
CA LEU A 27 15.78 -9.58 10.20
C LEU A 27 14.77 -9.77 11.34
N VAL A 28 13.48 -9.68 11.02
CA VAL A 28 12.38 -9.97 11.96
C VAL A 28 12.49 -11.40 12.49
N GLU A 29 12.68 -12.38 11.61
CA GLU A 29 12.84 -13.79 11.99
C GLU A 29 14.15 -14.08 12.74
N ALA A 30 15.15 -13.21 12.64
CA ALA A 30 16.39 -13.27 13.41
C ALA A 30 16.30 -12.58 14.78
N GLY A 31 15.15 -11.99 15.12
CA GLY A 31 14.88 -11.42 16.44
C GLY A 31 14.69 -9.91 16.48
N ASP A 32 14.86 -9.19 15.35
CA ASP A 32 14.54 -7.77 15.26
C ASP A 32 13.04 -7.57 14.98
N LEU A 33 12.22 -7.90 15.98
CA LEU A 33 10.76 -8.05 15.84
C LEU A 33 10.04 -6.77 15.39
N CYS A 34 10.68 -5.60 15.54
CA CYS A 34 10.11 -4.30 15.17
C CYS A 34 10.65 -3.78 13.83
N GLU A 35 11.55 -4.50 13.15
CA GLU A 35 12.05 -4.05 11.85
C GLU A 35 10.94 -4.02 10.80
N ARG A 36 10.81 -2.87 10.15
CA ARG A 36 9.78 -2.58 9.14
C ARG A 36 10.39 -2.41 7.75
N ARG A 37 11.63 -1.92 7.68
CA ARG A 37 12.34 -1.57 6.46
C ARG A 37 12.92 -2.81 5.79
N ASN A 38 13.48 -2.63 4.61
CA ASN A 38 14.20 -3.71 3.94
C ASN A 38 15.57 -3.98 4.56
N GLY A 39 16.29 -4.97 4.02
CA GLY A 39 17.63 -5.34 4.49
C GLY A 39 18.72 -4.27 4.31
N ARG A 40 18.41 -3.11 3.72
CA ARG A 40 19.28 -1.94 3.60
C ARG A 40 18.78 -0.74 4.41
N GLY A 41 17.76 -0.93 5.25
CA GLY A 41 17.19 0.12 6.09
C GLY A 41 16.40 1.16 5.31
N VAL A 42 15.76 0.80 4.19
CA VAL A 42 14.84 1.68 3.44
C VAL A 42 13.40 1.23 3.65
N ASP A 43 12.50 2.18 3.93
CA ASP A 43 11.05 1.92 3.94
C ASP A 43 10.57 1.80 2.48
N LEU A 44 10.17 0.59 2.10
CA LEU A 44 9.68 0.31 0.76
C LEU A 44 8.41 1.10 0.42
N ASN A 45 7.59 1.47 1.42
CA ASN A 45 6.41 2.32 1.24
C ASN A 45 6.72 3.82 1.44
N ARG A 46 7.99 4.21 1.29
CA ARG A 46 8.46 5.59 1.05
C ARG A 46 9.33 5.70 -0.21
N ASN A 47 9.55 4.59 -0.92
CA ASN A 47 10.50 4.49 -2.03
C ASN A 47 9.84 4.59 -3.43
N TRP A 48 8.59 5.02 -3.53
CA TRP A 48 7.88 5.25 -4.80
C TRP A 48 7.98 6.70 -5.25
N SER A 49 7.69 7.01 -6.52
CA SER A 49 8.05 8.31 -7.11
C SER A 49 7.10 9.49 -6.84
N VAL A 50 5.93 9.27 -6.23
CA VAL A 50 4.96 10.35 -6.00
C VAL A 50 5.33 11.15 -4.74
N ASP A 51 5.56 12.46 -4.90
CA ASP A 51 6.02 13.39 -3.83
C ASP A 51 7.26 12.89 -3.05
N TRP A 52 8.09 12.06 -3.69
CA TRP A 52 9.18 11.32 -3.05
C TRP A 52 10.19 12.23 -2.34
N GLY A 53 10.67 11.77 -1.18
CA GLY A 53 11.76 12.40 -0.44
C GLY A 53 11.36 13.63 0.36
N LYS A 54 10.09 14.05 0.29
CA LYS A 54 9.54 15.08 1.16
C LYS A 54 9.43 14.56 2.60
N LYS A 55 9.80 15.41 3.54
CA LYS A 55 9.85 15.11 4.97
C LYS A 55 8.84 16.00 5.69
N GLU A 56 7.87 15.38 6.32
CA GLU A 56 6.93 16.09 7.20
C GLU A 56 7.59 16.48 8.51
N LYS A 57 6.90 17.28 9.33
CA LYS A 57 7.44 17.79 10.60
C LYS A 57 7.75 16.68 11.61
N ASP A 58 7.01 15.58 11.51
CA ASP A 58 7.09 14.37 12.32
C ASP A 58 7.96 13.27 11.67
N TYR A 59 8.69 13.60 10.59
CA TYR A 59 9.54 12.64 9.89
C TYR A 59 10.57 11.97 10.81
N ASP A 60 10.53 10.63 10.85
CA ASP A 60 11.55 9.82 11.51
C ASP A 60 12.45 9.14 10.47
N PRO A 61 13.75 9.49 10.36
CA PRO A 61 14.67 8.83 9.45
C PRO A 61 14.88 7.34 9.75
N TYR A 62 14.62 6.90 10.98
CA TYR A 62 14.67 5.48 11.31
C TYR A 62 13.48 4.73 10.75
N GLU A 63 12.28 5.31 10.71
CA GLU A 63 11.09 4.60 10.21
C GLU A 63 10.80 4.86 8.74
N GLU A 64 11.10 6.07 8.26
CA GLU A 64 10.60 6.59 6.98
C GLU A 64 11.70 6.86 5.96
N ASN A 65 12.89 6.26 6.13
CA ASN A 65 13.99 6.42 5.18
C ASN A 65 13.52 6.08 3.74
N PRO A 66 13.45 7.06 2.82
CA PRO A 66 12.87 6.85 1.50
C PRO A 66 13.86 6.27 0.48
N GLY A 67 15.10 6.01 0.88
CA GLY A 67 16.19 5.56 0.00
C GLY A 67 16.93 6.73 -0.66
N THR A 68 17.79 6.43 -1.64
CA THR A 68 18.64 7.45 -2.30
C THR A 68 17.99 8.11 -3.51
N ALA A 69 16.95 7.48 -4.06
CA ALA A 69 16.17 7.92 -5.21
C ALA A 69 14.83 7.16 -5.19
N PRO A 70 13.78 7.65 -5.89
CA PRO A 70 12.60 6.83 -6.10
C PRO A 70 12.98 5.55 -6.83
N PHE A 71 12.44 4.43 -6.38
CA PHE A 71 12.76 3.08 -6.85
C PHE A 71 14.26 2.73 -6.72
N SER A 72 14.95 3.23 -5.70
CA SER A 72 16.33 2.81 -5.42
C SER A 72 16.43 1.34 -5.01
N GLU A 73 15.37 0.76 -4.44
CA GLU A 73 15.37 -0.60 -3.93
C GLU A 73 14.92 -1.60 -5.02
N PRO A 74 15.59 -2.77 -5.18
CA PRO A 74 15.18 -3.80 -6.10
C PRO A 74 13.78 -4.34 -5.78
N GLU A 75 13.36 -4.36 -4.51
CA GLU A 75 12.00 -4.77 -4.12
C GLU A 75 10.93 -3.89 -4.79
N THR A 76 11.02 -2.56 -4.66
CA THR A 76 10.08 -1.64 -5.32
C THR A 76 10.23 -1.62 -6.84
N GLN A 77 11.44 -1.81 -7.37
CA GLN A 77 11.66 -1.97 -8.82
C GLN A 77 10.97 -3.22 -9.37
N ILE A 78 10.98 -4.34 -8.64
CA ILE A 78 10.30 -5.57 -9.02
C ILE A 78 8.79 -5.36 -9.01
N MET A 79 8.25 -4.77 -7.94
CA MET A 79 6.81 -4.48 -7.86
C MET A 79 6.37 -3.56 -9.00
N ARG A 80 7.12 -2.49 -9.29
CA ARG A 80 6.86 -1.59 -10.42
C ARG A 80 6.87 -2.33 -11.76
N LYS A 81 7.88 -3.16 -12.03
CA LYS A 81 7.96 -3.95 -13.27
C LYS A 81 6.79 -4.93 -13.37
N LEU A 82 6.40 -5.56 -12.26
CA LEU A 82 5.27 -6.47 -12.21
C LEU A 82 3.96 -5.73 -12.51
N SER A 83 3.73 -4.56 -11.90
CA SER A 83 2.56 -3.72 -12.15
C SER A 83 2.46 -3.28 -13.60
N ILE A 84 3.56 -2.78 -14.18
CA ILE A 84 3.58 -2.34 -15.58
C ILE A 84 3.35 -3.51 -16.54
N SER A 85 3.93 -4.68 -16.27
CA SER A 85 3.77 -5.84 -17.16
C SER A 85 2.43 -6.55 -16.99
N PHE A 86 1.79 -6.42 -15.83
CA PHE A 86 0.51 -7.06 -15.55
C PHE A 86 -0.69 -6.17 -15.87
N GLU A 87 -0.52 -4.84 -15.81
CA GLU A 87 -1.57 -3.84 -16.02
C GLU A 87 -2.83 -4.14 -15.18
N PRO A 88 -2.73 -4.14 -13.84
CA PRO A 88 -3.86 -4.50 -12.98
C PRO A 88 -4.98 -3.46 -13.05
N HIS A 89 -6.23 -3.92 -13.11
CA HIS A 89 -7.40 -3.07 -12.93
C HIS A 89 -7.59 -2.60 -11.47
N VAL A 90 -7.08 -3.40 -10.52
CA VAL A 90 -7.16 -3.15 -9.08
C VAL A 90 -5.81 -3.52 -8.47
N TRP A 91 -5.27 -2.60 -7.68
CA TRP A 91 -4.08 -2.83 -6.85
C TRP A 91 -4.50 -2.87 -5.38
N VAL A 92 -3.97 -3.84 -4.64
CA VAL A 92 -4.20 -3.96 -3.19
C VAL A 92 -2.85 -4.17 -2.52
N ASN A 93 -2.47 -3.24 -1.64
CA ASN A 93 -1.35 -3.40 -0.72
C ASN A 93 -1.90 -3.62 0.70
N VAL A 94 -1.42 -4.64 1.39
CA VAL A 94 -1.93 -5.06 2.70
C VAL A 94 -0.90 -4.75 3.77
N HIS A 95 -1.34 -3.95 4.75
CA HIS A 95 -0.59 -3.61 5.95
C HIS A 95 -1.39 -4.00 7.21
N SER A 96 -0.77 -3.91 8.39
CA SER A 96 -1.41 -4.22 9.68
C SER A 96 -1.07 -3.16 10.72
N GLY A 97 -1.85 -3.14 11.81
CA GLY A 97 -1.68 -2.25 12.97
C GLY A 97 -2.86 -1.32 13.19
N MET A 98 -3.60 -0.99 12.13
CA MET A 98 -4.84 -0.21 12.16
C MET A 98 -5.93 -0.91 11.36
N GLU A 99 -7.18 -0.84 11.82
CA GLU A 99 -8.35 -1.28 11.06
C GLU A 99 -8.77 -0.18 10.09
N ALA A 100 -8.31 -0.28 8.84
CA ALA A 100 -8.61 0.72 7.83
C ALA A 100 -8.57 0.15 6.40
N LEU A 101 -9.32 0.80 5.53
CA LEU A 101 -9.42 0.56 4.10
C LEU A 101 -9.10 1.87 3.37
N PHE A 102 -7.83 2.04 3.03
CA PHE A 102 -7.36 3.28 2.41
C PHE A 102 -7.55 3.30 0.89
N MET A 103 -7.71 4.52 0.41
CA MET A 103 -7.58 4.91 -0.98
C MET A 103 -6.64 6.11 -1.06
N PRO A 104 -6.15 6.48 -2.25
CA PRO A 104 -5.36 7.68 -2.39
C PRO A 104 -6.13 8.93 -1.88
N TYR A 105 -5.44 9.99 -1.44
CA TYR A 105 -3.98 10.08 -1.38
C TYR A 105 -3.44 9.76 0.02
N ASP A 106 -2.20 9.27 0.08
CA ASP A 106 -1.41 9.15 1.30
C ASP A 106 -0.62 10.44 1.59
N HIS A 107 -0.09 11.09 0.54
CA HIS A 107 0.69 12.34 0.66
C HIS A 107 -0.15 13.62 0.83
N LYS A 108 -1.49 13.51 0.80
CA LYS A 108 -2.45 14.61 0.96
C LYS A 108 -3.62 14.15 1.82
N ASN A 109 -4.30 15.09 2.48
CA ASN A 109 -5.50 14.79 3.26
C ASN A 109 -6.80 14.70 2.43
N THR A 110 -6.68 14.68 1.10
CA THR A 110 -7.80 14.64 0.17
C THR A 110 -7.81 13.33 -0.60
N THR A 111 -8.97 12.99 -1.14
CA THR A 111 -9.11 11.89 -2.10
C THR A 111 -9.10 12.46 -3.53
N PRO A 112 -8.73 11.67 -4.55
CA PRO A 112 -8.89 12.07 -5.94
C PRO A 112 -10.35 12.38 -6.26
N ASP A 113 -10.57 13.30 -7.20
CA ASP A 113 -11.92 13.61 -7.68
C ASP A 113 -12.40 12.62 -8.75
N GLY A 114 -13.69 12.69 -9.08
CA GLY A 114 -14.27 12.01 -10.23
C GLY A 114 -14.80 10.60 -9.98
N LEU A 115 -15.38 10.02 -11.03
CA LEU A 115 -16.11 8.75 -10.96
C LEU A 115 -15.28 7.56 -10.47
N PRO A 116 -13.99 7.38 -10.85
CA PRO A 116 -13.19 6.26 -10.36
C PRO A 116 -13.03 6.27 -8.83
N SER A 117 -12.73 7.45 -8.26
CA SER A 117 -12.61 7.64 -6.81
C SER A 117 -13.93 7.34 -6.08
N HIS A 118 -15.06 7.82 -6.62
CA HIS A 118 -16.38 7.51 -6.04
C HIS A 118 -16.68 6.01 -6.04
N ARG A 119 -16.35 5.30 -7.12
CA ARG A 119 -16.53 3.84 -7.20
C ARG A 119 -15.64 3.09 -6.22
N MET A 120 -14.38 3.51 -6.09
CA MET A 120 -13.45 2.93 -5.12
C MET A 120 -13.97 3.11 -3.70
N ARG A 121 -14.38 4.32 -3.32
CA ARG A 121 -14.97 4.59 -2.00
C ARG A 121 -16.18 3.72 -1.71
N LEU A 122 -17.14 3.64 -2.64
CA LEU A 122 -18.33 2.80 -2.47
C LEU A 122 -17.97 1.31 -2.29
N MET A 123 -16.95 0.83 -3.00
CA MET A 123 -16.45 -0.54 -2.83
C MET A 123 -15.86 -0.74 -1.43
N LEU A 124 -15.03 0.19 -0.94
CA LEU A 124 -14.42 0.11 0.38
C LEU A 124 -15.46 0.21 1.51
N GLU A 125 -16.44 1.10 1.39
CA GLU A 125 -17.57 1.21 2.34
C GLU A 125 -18.38 -0.10 2.39
N LYS A 126 -18.65 -0.72 1.24
CA LYS A 126 -19.33 -2.01 1.19
C LYS A 126 -18.51 -3.12 1.85
N LEU A 127 -17.18 -3.15 1.62
CA LEU A 127 -16.29 -4.11 2.27
C LEU A 127 -16.22 -3.88 3.79
N ASN A 128 -16.18 -2.62 4.23
CA ASN A 128 -16.21 -2.24 5.63
C ASN A 128 -17.47 -2.80 6.31
N HIS A 129 -18.63 -2.58 5.70
CA HIS A 129 -19.89 -3.07 6.23
C HIS A 129 -19.94 -4.61 6.30
N LEU A 130 -19.48 -5.29 5.25
CA LEU A 130 -19.55 -6.76 5.17
C LEU A 130 -18.51 -7.50 6.02
N HIS A 131 -17.33 -6.91 6.24
CA HIS A 131 -16.18 -7.61 6.79
C HIS A 131 -15.52 -6.95 8.01
N CYS A 132 -15.80 -5.66 8.26
CA CYS A 132 -15.27 -4.93 9.41
C CYS A 132 -16.34 -4.48 10.41
N GLU A 133 -17.64 -4.75 10.16
CA GLU A 133 -18.76 -4.25 10.99
C GLU A 133 -18.74 -2.72 11.12
N ASP A 134 -18.42 -2.02 10.02
CA ASP A 134 -18.32 -0.56 9.96
C ASP A 134 -17.23 0.05 10.88
N ARG A 135 -16.31 -0.77 11.42
CA ARG A 135 -15.21 -0.33 12.31
C ARG A 135 -13.99 0.21 11.56
N CYS A 136 -13.79 -0.20 10.30
CA CYS A 136 -12.63 0.22 9.54
C CYS A 136 -12.77 1.70 9.12
N LEU A 137 -11.70 2.49 9.27
CA LEU A 137 -11.64 3.82 8.67
C LEU A 137 -11.60 3.69 7.14
N VAL A 138 -12.38 4.50 6.41
CA VAL A 138 -12.41 4.50 4.94
C VAL A 138 -12.10 5.90 4.42
N GLY A 139 -11.13 6.01 3.52
CA GLY A 139 -10.77 7.29 2.89
C GLY A 139 -9.30 7.42 2.52
N SER A 140 -8.86 8.66 2.35
CA SER A 140 -7.47 9.02 2.06
C SER A 140 -6.57 8.57 3.20
N GLY A 141 -5.47 7.86 2.92
CA GLY A 141 -4.49 7.49 3.97
C GLY A 141 -3.97 8.72 4.72
N GLY A 142 -3.62 9.79 4.00
CA GLY A 142 -3.13 11.04 4.60
C GLY A 142 -4.17 11.80 5.42
N GLY A 143 -5.47 11.61 5.11
CA GLY A 143 -6.58 12.20 5.86
C GLY A 143 -7.06 11.35 7.02
N SER A 144 -6.97 10.02 6.91
CA SER A 144 -7.55 9.07 7.86
C SER A 144 -6.59 8.60 8.95
N VAL A 145 -5.28 8.51 8.67
CA VAL A 145 -4.28 8.01 9.63
C VAL A 145 -3.79 9.10 10.58
N GLY A 146 -3.82 10.36 10.15
CA GLY A 146 -3.38 11.52 10.94
C GLY A 146 -1.96 12.01 10.66
N TYR A 147 -1.26 11.44 9.66
CA TYR A 147 0.01 11.94 9.12
C TYR A 147 0.04 11.76 7.60
N LEU A 148 0.94 12.47 6.90
CA LEU A 148 1.10 12.35 5.45
C LEU A 148 2.27 11.44 5.12
N ALA A 149 2.05 10.48 4.23
CA ALA A 149 3.09 9.57 3.76
C ALA A 149 3.45 9.86 2.31
N HIS A 150 4.74 10.10 2.06
CA HIS A 150 5.26 10.44 0.74
C HIS A 150 5.93 9.22 0.10
N GLY A 151 5.85 9.10 -1.23
CA GLY A 151 6.48 7.98 -1.95
C GLY A 151 5.86 6.63 -1.63
N THR A 152 4.54 6.55 -1.47
CA THR A 152 3.82 5.29 -1.21
C THR A 152 3.41 4.56 -2.49
N ALA A 153 3.19 3.25 -2.38
CA ALA A 153 2.64 2.45 -3.47
C ALA A 153 1.21 2.87 -3.83
N THR A 154 0.38 3.19 -2.81
CA THR A 154 -1.02 3.61 -2.99
C THR A 154 -1.13 4.84 -3.89
N ASP A 155 -0.25 5.82 -3.71
CA ASP A 155 -0.29 7.05 -4.49
C ASP A 155 0.25 6.91 -5.92
N TYR A 156 1.13 5.94 -6.14
CA TYR A 156 1.73 5.69 -7.46
C TYR A 156 0.83 4.87 -8.38
N MET A 157 0.08 3.91 -7.80
CA MET A 157 -0.74 2.93 -8.52
C MET A 157 -2.11 3.50 -8.88
#